data_AF-A0A355B7J4-F1
#
_entry.id   AF-A0A355B7J4-F1
#
_cell.length_a   1.000
_cell.length_b   1.000
_cell.length_c   1.000
_cell.angle_alpha   90.00
_cell.angle_beta   90.00
_cell.angle_gamma   90.00
#
_symmetry.space_group_name_H-M   'P 1'
#
loop_
_entity.id
_entity.type
_entity.pdbx_description
1 polymer ?
#
loop_
_entity_poly.entity_id
_entity_poly.type
_entity_poly.pdbx_seq_one_letter_code
_entity_poly.pdbx_strand_id
1 'polypeptide(L)'
;DSDSEVAPAPPPPAARRKGRRKKGGGGGRKKAKEFMDVADQAFAHQAAMSVWREVEGVIDASPSPKEGAERLRSLGTFEDRGEFAPIWQKNWEDAWGRTENAATPPERLEIVMSVVVKSFEQENEARLEAGLPLIIDEREGQQFIDFALNRLFEEAGGEIEEEI
;
A
#
# COMPACT_ATOMS: atom_id res chain seq x y z
N ASP A 1 83.45 -26.35 -23.14
CA ASP A 1 82.33 -25.42 -22.94
C ASP A 1 81.15 -25.77 -23.83
N SER A 2 80.09 -26.29 -23.23
CA SER A 2 78.76 -26.34 -23.84
C SER A 2 77.78 -25.96 -22.73
N ASP A 3 77.54 -24.66 -22.62
CA ASP A 3 76.53 -24.08 -21.74
C ASP A 3 75.18 -24.22 -22.43
N SER A 4 74.32 -25.09 -21.89
CA SER A 4 72.91 -25.20 -22.30
C SER A 4 72.06 -24.47 -21.27
N GLU A 5 71.69 -23.23 -21.57
CA GLU A 5 70.68 -22.47 -20.83
C GLU A 5 69.34 -23.19 -20.85
N VAL A 6 68.88 -23.66 -19.69
CA VAL A 6 67.54 -24.21 -19.49
C VAL A 6 66.60 -23.05 -19.17
N ALA A 7 65.64 -22.79 -20.07
CA ALA A 7 64.59 -21.79 -19.85
C ALA A 7 63.71 -22.13 -18.63
N PRO A 8 63.29 -21.14 -17.80
CA PRO A 8 62.48 -21.40 -16.63
C PRO A 8 61.04 -21.75 -16.99
N ALA A 9 60.45 -22.70 -16.25
CA ALA A 9 59.08 -23.16 -16.42
C ALA A 9 58.04 -22.05 -16.18
N PRO A 10 56.89 -22.07 -16.88
CA PRO A 10 55.84 -21.07 -16.70
C PRO A 10 55.17 -21.20 -15.32
N PRO A 11 54.67 -20.09 -14.75
CA PRO A 11 54.03 -20.11 -13.44
C PRO A 11 52.70 -20.91 -13.48
N PRO A 12 52.30 -21.53 -12.35
CA PRO A 12 51.07 -22.31 -12.30
C PRO A 12 49.84 -21.41 -12.54
N PRO A 13 48.76 -21.96 -13.14
CA PRO A 13 47.56 -21.19 -13.41
C PRO A 13 46.94 -20.67 -12.12
N ALA A 14 46.68 -19.35 -12.09
CA ALA A 14 46.08 -18.68 -10.94
C ALA A 14 44.77 -19.37 -10.55
N ALA A 15 44.69 -19.81 -9.28
CA ALA A 15 43.50 -20.39 -8.71
C ALA A 15 42.31 -19.43 -8.88
N ARG A 16 41.34 -19.88 -9.69
CA ARG A 16 40.08 -19.18 -9.96
C ARG A 16 39.36 -18.97 -8.63
N ARG A 17 39.47 -17.77 -8.03
CA ARG A 17 38.65 -17.36 -6.89
C ARG A 17 37.18 -17.53 -7.30
N LYS A 18 36.55 -18.59 -6.79
CA LYS A 18 35.08 -18.76 -6.81
C LYS A 18 34.50 -17.53 -6.10
N GLY A 19 34.06 -16.56 -6.88
CA GLY A 19 33.20 -15.50 -6.39
C GLY A 19 32.01 -16.16 -5.72
N ARG A 20 31.96 -16.05 -4.39
CA ARG A 20 30.84 -16.45 -3.56
C ARG A 20 29.64 -15.62 -4.04
N ARG A 21 28.87 -16.15 -4.99
CA ARG A 21 27.56 -15.62 -5.36
C ARG A 21 26.77 -15.53 -4.05
N LYS A 22 26.56 -14.31 -3.59
CA LYS A 22 25.82 -13.96 -2.39
C LYS A 22 24.43 -14.58 -2.54
N LYS A 23 24.20 -15.72 -1.89
CA LYS A 23 22.90 -16.36 -1.71
C LYS A 23 22.12 -15.50 -0.71
N GLY A 24 21.75 -14.29 -1.13
CA GLY A 24 21.21 -13.23 -0.27
C GLY A 24 20.08 -12.41 -0.90
N GLY A 25 19.64 -12.76 -2.12
CA GLY A 25 18.55 -12.04 -2.80
C GLY A 25 17.15 -12.35 -2.26
N GLY A 26 16.96 -13.50 -1.59
CA GLY A 26 15.64 -13.92 -1.11
C GLY A 26 15.15 -13.13 0.11
N GLY A 27 16.05 -12.80 1.05
CA GLY A 27 15.69 -12.08 2.27
C GLY A 27 15.34 -10.61 2.01
N GLY A 28 16.07 -9.94 1.11
CA GLY A 28 15.76 -8.56 0.72
C GLY A 28 14.43 -8.44 -0.03
N ARG A 29 14.15 -9.38 -0.94
CA ARG A 29 12.88 -9.41 -1.69
C ARG A 29 11.68 -9.72 -0.78
N LYS A 30 11.85 -10.57 0.23
CA LYS A 30 10.80 -10.85 1.23
C LYS A 30 10.48 -9.61 2.07
N LYS A 31 11.50 -8.91 2.56
CA LYS A 31 11.33 -7.67 3.35
C LYS A 31 10.69 -6.55 2.53
N ALA A 32 11.09 -6.39 1.27
CA ALA A 32 10.48 -5.39 0.39
C ALA A 32 8.99 -5.70 0.16
N LYS A 33 8.63 -6.97 -0.02
CA LYS A 33 7.23 -7.39 -0.10
C LYS A 33 6.47 -7.08 1.19
N GLU A 34 7.02 -7.48 2.35
CA GLU A 34 6.39 -7.21 3.66
C GLU A 34 6.16 -5.70 3.88
N PHE A 35 7.11 -4.85 3.47
CA PHE A 35 6.93 -3.39 3.51
C PHE A 35 5.78 -2.93 2.61
N MET A 36 5.72 -3.38 1.35
CA MET A 36 4.65 -3.02 0.43
C MET A 36 3.28 -3.50 0.91
N ASP A 37 3.20 -4.72 1.47
CA ASP A 37 1.96 -5.27 2.02
C ASP A 37 1.45 -4.40 3.19
N VAL A 38 2.35 -3.91 4.05
CA VAL A 38 2.00 -2.99 5.14
C VAL A 38 1.60 -1.60 4.62
N ALA A 39 2.32 -1.08 3.62
CA ALA A 39 2.02 0.20 3.01
C ALA A 39 0.64 0.22 2.33
N ASP A 40 0.29 -0.86 1.62
CA ASP A 40 -1.02 -1.05 0.99
C ASP A 40 -2.14 -1.07 2.05
N GLN A 41 -1.96 -1.82 3.14
CA GLN A 41 -2.92 -1.84 4.26
C GLN A 41 -3.08 -0.46 4.92
N ALA A 42 -1.98 0.24 5.16
CA ALA A 42 -2.00 1.57 5.76
C ALA A 42 -2.68 2.59 4.83
N PHE A 43 -2.48 2.46 3.51
CA PHE A 43 -3.13 3.31 2.52
C PHE A 43 -4.64 3.04 2.43
N ALA A 44 -5.06 1.77 2.43
CA ALA A 44 -6.48 1.40 2.50
C ALA A 44 -7.14 1.95 3.77
N HIS A 45 -6.46 1.88 4.92
CA HIS A 45 -6.93 2.48 6.16
C HIS A 45 -7.07 4.01 6.05
N GLN A 46 -6.10 4.70 5.47
CA GLN A 46 -6.16 6.14 5.25
C GLN A 46 -7.34 6.54 4.33
N ALA A 47 -7.57 5.77 3.27
CA ALA A 47 -8.72 5.97 2.38
C ALA A 47 -10.05 5.78 3.13
N ALA A 48 -10.13 4.73 3.97
CA ALA A 48 -11.31 4.49 4.80
C ALA A 48 -11.58 5.62 5.78
N MET A 49 -10.54 6.19 6.39
CA MET A 49 -10.67 7.36 7.26
C MET A 49 -11.20 8.59 6.51
N SER A 50 -10.84 8.77 5.24
CA SER A 50 -11.40 9.85 4.40
C SER A 50 -12.89 9.66 4.17
N VAL A 51 -13.29 8.47 3.70
CA VAL A 51 -14.70 8.13 3.46
C VAL A 51 -15.51 8.23 4.75
N TRP A 52 -14.97 7.77 5.87
CA TRP A 52 -15.64 7.87 7.16
C TRP A 52 -15.89 9.31 7.59
N ARG A 53 -14.92 10.23 7.40
CA ARG A 53 -15.12 11.66 7.68
C ARG A 53 -16.22 12.28 6.82
N GLU A 54 -16.33 11.86 5.56
CA GLU A 54 -17.42 12.30 4.68
C GLU A 54 -18.77 11.77 5.17
N VAL A 55 -18.83 10.51 5.60
CA VAL A 55 -20.02 9.90 6.22
C VAL A 55 -20.46 10.67 7.46
N GLU A 56 -19.55 10.94 8.40
CA GLU A 56 -19.86 11.73 9.60
C GLU A 56 -20.32 13.14 9.22
N GLY A 57 -19.65 13.78 8.26
CA GLY A 57 -20.03 15.10 7.75
C GLY A 57 -21.44 15.12 7.15
N VAL A 58 -21.83 14.07 6.41
CA VAL A 58 -23.19 13.92 5.89
C VAL A 58 -24.20 13.76 7.02
N ILE A 59 -23.92 12.92 8.01
CA ILE A 59 -24.83 12.68 9.14
C ILE A 59 -25.05 13.98 9.92
N ASP A 60 -23.97 14.69 10.25
CA ASP A 60 -24.02 15.93 11.04
C ASP A 60 -24.70 17.09 10.29
N ALA A 61 -24.52 17.17 8.96
CA ALA A 61 -25.07 18.26 8.14
C ALA A 61 -26.48 17.98 7.59
N SER A 62 -27.06 16.80 7.86
CA SER A 62 -28.36 16.43 7.31
C SER A 62 -29.51 16.95 8.18
N PRO A 63 -30.48 17.67 7.59
CA PRO A 63 -31.56 18.29 8.36
C PRO A 63 -32.62 17.27 8.83
N SER A 64 -32.62 16.06 8.27
CA SER A 64 -33.45 14.95 8.72
C SER A 64 -32.78 13.61 8.45
N PRO A 65 -33.17 12.54 9.18
CA PRO A 65 -32.64 11.19 8.94
C PRO A 65 -32.84 10.72 7.50
N LYS A 66 -33.99 11.03 6.89
CA LYS A 66 -34.31 10.64 5.51
C LYS A 66 -33.36 11.30 4.51
N GLU A 67 -33.09 12.60 4.66
CA GLU A 67 -32.12 13.30 3.79
C GLU A 67 -30.69 12.79 4.01
N GLY A 68 -30.33 12.45 5.26
CA GLY A 68 -29.05 11.81 5.57
C GLY A 68 -28.90 10.47 4.87
N ALA A 69 -29.93 9.62 4.89
CA ALA A 69 -29.93 8.33 4.21
C ALA A 69 -29.73 8.47 2.69
N GLU A 70 -30.46 9.40 2.06
CA GLU A 70 -30.35 9.66 0.62
C GLU A 70 -28.94 10.17 0.25
N ARG A 71 -28.37 11.07 1.06
CA ARG A 71 -27.00 11.57 0.87
C ARG A 71 -25.94 10.50 1.10
N LEU A 72 -26.06 9.70 2.17
CA LEU A 72 -25.16 8.57 2.43
C LEU A 72 -25.18 7.57 1.27
N ARG A 73 -26.36 7.28 0.72
CA ARG A 73 -26.46 6.43 -0.47
C ARG A 73 -25.72 7.05 -1.66
N SER A 74 -25.79 8.36 -1.85
CA SER A 74 -25.11 9.07 -2.95
C SER A 74 -23.58 9.17 -2.81
N LEU A 75 -23.04 9.08 -1.59
CA LEU A 75 -21.58 8.96 -1.38
C LEU A 75 -20.99 7.71 -2.04
N GLY A 76 -21.84 6.71 -2.30
CA GLY A 76 -21.46 5.43 -2.86
C GLY A 76 -21.15 5.40 -4.35
N THR A 77 -21.01 6.52 -5.02
CA THR A 77 -20.83 6.56 -6.49
C THR A 77 -19.42 6.20 -6.93
N PHE A 78 -18.39 6.56 -6.17
CA PHE A 78 -16.98 6.24 -6.43
C PHE A 78 -16.54 6.46 -7.89
N GLU A 79 -17.00 7.54 -8.52
CA GLU A 79 -16.73 7.82 -9.94
C GLU A 79 -15.23 8.00 -10.25
N ASP A 80 -14.47 8.45 -9.25
CA ASP A 80 -13.02 8.60 -9.28
C ASP A 80 -12.29 7.26 -9.49
N ARG A 81 -12.95 6.13 -9.21
CA ARG A 81 -12.41 4.78 -9.45
C ARG A 81 -12.55 4.29 -10.90
N GLY A 82 -13.18 5.09 -11.78
CA GLY A 82 -13.25 4.78 -13.21
C GLY A 82 -13.90 3.42 -13.51
N GLU A 83 -13.20 2.56 -14.25
CA GLU A 83 -13.73 1.24 -14.64
C GLU A 83 -13.97 0.29 -13.45
N PHE A 84 -13.34 0.55 -12.31
CA PHE A 84 -13.49 -0.24 -11.09
C PHE A 84 -14.61 0.27 -10.16
N ALA A 85 -15.21 1.43 -10.45
CA ALA A 85 -16.31 2.00 -9.66
C ALA A 85 -17.44 1.00 -9.34
N PRO A 86 -17.86 0.10 -10.25
CA PRO A 86 -18.90 -0.90 -9.92
C PRO A 86 -18.56 -1.83 -8.75
N ILE A 87 -17.28 -2.14 -8.50
CA ILE A 87 -16.83 -2.95 -7.35
C ILE A 87 -17.16 -2.20 -6.05
N TRP A 88 -16.79 -0.93 -6.00
CA TRP A 88 -16.97 -0.06 -4.84
C TRP A 88 -18.43 0.25 -4.57
N GLN A 89 -19.17 0.61 -5.62
CA GLN A 89 -20.60 0.87 -5.56
C GLN A 89 -21.34 -0.33 -4.95
N LYS A 90 -21.06 -1.55 -5.42
CA LYS A 90 -21.67 -2.76 -4.89
C LYS A 90 -21.36 -2.98 -3.41
N ASN A 91 -20.09 -2.84 -3.00
CA ASN A 91 -19.72 -3.02 -1.59
C ASN A 91 -20.34 -1.96 -0.69
N TRP A 92 -20.53 -0.73 -1.19
CA TRP A 92 -21.24 0.31 -0.46
C TRP A 92 -22.75 0.09 -0.42
N GLU A 93 -23.36 -0.36 -1.52
CA GLU A 93 -24.78 -0.74 -1.58
C GLU A 93 -25.14 -1.77 -0.49
N ASP A 94 -24.25 -2.72 -0.23
CA ASP A 94 -24.37 -3.74 0.82
C ASP A 94 -24.16 -3.18 2.26
N ALA A 95 -23.71 -1.94 2.41
CA ALA A 95 -23.22 -1.39 3.68
C ALA A 95 -23.84 -0.05 4.09
N TRP A 96 -24.34 0.77 3.18
CA TRP A 96 -24.83 2.11 3.50
C TRP A 96 -25.97 2.07 4.51
N GLY A 97 -26.89 1.11 4.40
CA GLY A 97 -27.98 0.95 5.37
C GLY A 97 -27.48 0.51 6.75
N ARG A 98 -26.40 -0.27 6.83
CA ARG A 98 -25.74 -0.59 8.11
C ARG A 98 -25.05 0.65 8.69
N THR A 99 -24.45 1.46 7.82
CA THR A 99 -23.76 2.70 8.18
C THR A 99 -24.75 3.73 8.73
N GLU A 100 -25.90 3.89 8.08
CA GLU A 100 -27.00 4.76 8.55
C GLU A 100 -27.53 4.33 9.92
N ASN A 101 -27.69 3.03 10.13
CA ASN A 101 -28.28 2.49 11.37
C ASN A 101 -27.29 2.31 12.52
N ALA A 102 -26.00 2.53 12.29
CA ALA A 102 -24.98 2.41 13.34
C ALA A 102 -25.11 3.55 14.37
N ALA A 103 -25.13 3.18 15.65
CA ALA A 103 -25.49 4.07 16.74
C ALA A 103 -24.36 5.06 17.08
N THR A 104 -23.11 4.70 16.78
CA THR A 104 -21.94 5.48 17.17
C THR A 104 -20.96 5.72 16.01
N PRO A 105 -20.17 6.81 16.05
CA PRO A 105 -19.13 7.05 15.06
C PRO A 105 -18.10 5.90 14.93
N PRO A 106 -17.64 5.25 16.02
CA PRO A 106 -16.75 4.09 15.90
C PRO A 106 -17.37 2.89 15.17
N GLU A 107 -18.65 2.56 15.41
CA GLU A 107 -19.34 1.49 14.67
C GLU A 107 -19.44 1.81 13.17
N ARG A 108 -19.68 3.08 12.82
CA ARG A 108 -19.66 3.52 11.41
C ARG A 108 -18.28 3.39 10.79
N LEU A 109 -17.22 3.75 11.53
CA LEU A 109 -15.85 3.58 11.07
C LEU A 109 -15.54 2.11 10.76
N GLU A 110 -15.95 1.18 11.63
CA GLU A 110 -15.75 -0.27 11.40
C GLU A 110 -16.43 -0.73 10.10
N ILE A 111 -17.67 -0.28 9.85
CA ILE A 111 -18.41 -0.61 8.63
C ILE A 111 -17.70 -0.02 7.40
N VAL A 112 -17.35 1.27 7.44
CA VAL A 112 -16.65 1.95 6.33
C VAL A 112 -15.30 1.28 6.05
N MET A 113 -14.53 0.96 7.09
CA MET A 113 -13.26 0.24 6.97
C MET A 113 -13.45 -1.09 6.24
N SER A 114 -14.46 -1.87 6.63
CA SER A 114 -14.76 -3.14 5.98
C SER A 114 -15.11 -2.97 4.49
N VAL A 115 -15.89 -1.95 4.13
CA VAL A 115 -16.25 -1.66 2.74
C VAL A 115 -15.03 -1.28 1.91
N VAL A 116 -14.23 -0.36 2.42
CA VAL A 116 -13.08 0.17 1.70
C VAL A 116 -12.01 -0.90 1.54
N VAL A 117 -11.65 -1.61 2.60
CA VAL A 117 -10.64 -2.70 2.53
C VAL A 117 -11.09 -3.78 1.54
N LYS A 118 -12.35 -4.23 1.62
CA LYS A 118 -12.87 -5.23 0.68
C LYS A 118 -12.87 -4.74 -0.77
N SER A 119 -13.17 -3.45 -0.99
CA SER A 119 -13.17 -2.87 -2.34
C SER A 119 -11.74 -2.73 -2.89
N PHE A 120 -10.78 -2.34 -2.04
CA PHE A 120 -9.35 -2.34 -2.36
C PHE A 120 -8.86 -3.73 -2.80
N GLU A 121 -9.17 -4.77 -2.02
CA GLU A 121 -8.77 -6.14 -2.32
C GLU A 121 -9.34 -6.61 -3.67
N GLN A 122 -10.63 -6.37 -3.92
CA GLN A 122 -11.31 -6.78 -5.15
C GLN A 122 -10.83 -6.00 -6.38
N GLU A 123 -10.60 -4.70 -6.25
CA GLU A 123 -10.04 -3.90 -7.33
C GLU A 123 -8.58 -4.29 -7.63
N ASN A 124 -7.76 -4.51 -6.60
CA ASN A 124 -6.38 -4.99 -6.79
C ASN A 124 -6.35 -6.37 -7.47
N GLU A 125 -7.27 -7.28 -7.12
CA GLU A 125 -7.43 -8.56 -7.82
C GLU A 125 -7.77 -8.35 -9.31
N ALA A 126 -8.78 -7.52 -9.61
CA ALA A 126 -9.16 -7.20 -10.99
C ALA A 126 -8.02 -6.54 -11.79
N ARG A 127 -7.25 -5.65 -11.16
CA ARG A 127 -6.07 -5.02 -11.76
C ARG A 127 -4.99 -6.04 -12.09
N LEU A 128 -4.72 -6.97 -11.18
CA LEU A 128 -3.74 -8.04 -11.41
C LEU A 128 -4.16 -8.95 -12.58
N GLU A 129 -5.44 -9.30 -12.69
CA GLU A 129 -5.98 -10.08 -13.81
C GLU A 129 -5.84 -9.34 -15.15
N ALA A 130 -6.05 -8.02 -15.14
CA ALA A 130 -5.91 -7.15 -16.32
C ALA A 130 -4.45 -6.76 -16.64
N GLY A 131 -3.49 -7.09 -15.77
CA GLY A 131 -2.09 -6.67 -15.91
C GLY A 131 -1.88 -5.16 -15.70
N LEU A 132 -2.76 -4.53 -14.91
CA LEU A 132 -2.71 -3.11 -14.55
C LEU A 132 -1.95 -2.90 -13.23
N PRO A 133 -1.41 -1.68 -12.98
CA PRO A 133 -0.81 -1.33 -11.69
C PRO A 133 -1.81 -1.42 -10.55
N LEU A 134 -1.35 -1.78 -9.34
CA LEU A 134 -2.17 -1.80 -8.13
C LEU A 134 -2.57 -0.39 -7.71
N ILE A 135 -3.57 -0.27 -6.84
CA ILE A 135 -4.00 1.03 -6.30
C ILE A 135 -2.83 1.76 -5.62
N ILE A 136 -1.99 1.05 -4.85
CA ILE A 136 -0.82 1.65 -4.19
C ILE A 136 0.27 2.15 -5.16
N ASP A 137 0.27 1.64 -6.40
CA ASP A 137 1.20 2.06 -7.46
C ASP A 137 0.71 3.32 -8.19
N GLU A 138 -0.53 3.75 -7.94
CA GLU A 138 -1.05 5.01 -8.46
C GLU A 138 -0.40 6.22 -7.79
N ARG A 139 -0.60 7.40 -8.39
CA ARG A 139 0.04 8.64 -7.95
C ARG A 139 -0.21 8.92 -6.47
N GLU A 140 -1.45 8.77 -6.00
CA GLU A 140 -1.86 9.00 -4.62
C GLU A 140 -1.20 8.00 -3.66
N GLY A 141 -1.11 6.72 -4.06
CA GLY A 141 -0.43 5.68 -3.29
C GLY A 141 1.07 5.91 -3.19
N GLN A 142 1.73 6.30 -4.28
CA GLN A 142 3.15 6.66 -4.28
C GLN A 142 3.42 7.90 -3.42
N GLN A 143 2.58 8.93 -3.50
CA GLN A 143 2.67 10.11 -2.63
C GLN A 143 2.51 9.76 -1.15
N PHE A 144 1.61 8.83 -0.83
CA PHE A 144 1.46 8.33 0.53
C PHE A 144 2.72 7.61 1.02
N ILE A 145 3.30 6.72 0.19
CA ILE A 145 4.54 6.03 0.52
C ILE A 145 5.68 7.02 0.73
N ASP A 146 5.86 7.97 -0.18
CA ASP A 146 6.91 8.99 -0.09
C ASP A 146 6.77 9.81 1.19
N PHE A 147 5.55 10.25 1.52
CA PHE A 147 5.27 10.97 2.75
C PHE A 147 5.60 10.12 4.00
N ALA A 148 5.14 8.87 4.05
CA ALA A 148 5.37 7.99 5.18
C ALA A 148 6.87 7.67 5.38
N LEU A 149 7.60 7.45 4.30
CA LEU A 149 9.04 7.21 4.34
C LEU A 149 9.81 8.46 4.78
N ASN A 150 9.48 9.64 4.24
CA ASN A 150 10.11 10.88 4.65
C ASN A 150 9.89 11.14 6.14
N ARG A 151 8.66 10.95 6.62
CA ARG A 151 8.35 11.10 8.04
C ARG A 151 9.14 10.13 8.92
N LEU A 152 9.27 8.87 8.51
CA LEU A 152 10.06 7.87 9.22
C LEU A 152 11.56 8.24 9.27
N PHE A 153 12.11 8.77 8.17
CA PHE A 153 13.50 9.21 8.13
C PHE A 153 13.75 10.48 8.93
N GLU A 154 12.80 11.42 8.97
CA GLU A 154 12.86 12.61 9.84
C GLU A 154 12.84 12.20 11.32
N GLU A 155 11.95 11.29 11.72
CA GLU A 155 11.88 10.80 13.10
C GLU A 155 13.17 10.05 13.50
N ALA A 156 13.68 9.18 12.63
CA ALA A 156 14.94 8.47 12.86
C ALA A 156 16.17 9.41 12.81
N GLY A 157 16.09 10.53 12.10
CA GLY A 157 17.15 11.55 12.03
C GLY A 157 17.13 12.51 13.23
N GLY A 158 15.93 12.86 13.72
CA GLY A 158 15.74 13.68 14.92
C GLY A 158 16.17 12.98 16.21
N GLU A 159 16.00 11.65 16.30
CA GLU A 159 16.57 10.85 17.40
C GLU A 159 18.12 10.84 17.41
N ILE A 160 18.79 11.15 16.30
CA ILE A 160 20.26 11.20 16.22
C ILE A 160 20.81 12.59 16.59
N GLU A 161 20.02 13.66 16.42
CA GLU A 161 20.44 15.03 16.75
C GLU A 161 20.26 15.43 18.23
N GLU A 162 19.58 14.61 19.05
CA GLU A 162 19.42 14.87 20.50
C GLU A 162 20.58 14.35 21.40
N GLU A 163 21.63 13.75 20.83
CA GLU A 163 22.89 13.41 21.55
C GLU A 163 24.11 14.16 20.98
N ILE A 164 24.18 15.49 21.14
CA ILE A 164 25.47 16.24 21.07
C ILE A 164 25.52 17.32 22.15
#